data_AF-A0AB33I5K5-F1
#
_entry.id   AF-A0AB33I5K5-F1
#
_cell.length_a   1.000
_cell.length_b   1.000
_cell.length_c   1.000
_cell.angle_alpha   90.00
_cell.angle_beta   90.00
_cell.angle_gamma   90.00
#
_symmetry.space_group_name_H-M   'P 1'
#
loop_
_entity.id
_entity.type
_entity.pdbx_description
1 polymer ?
#
loop_
_entity_poly.entity_id
_entity_poly.type
_entity_poly.pdbx_seq_one_letter_code
_entity_poly.pdbx_strand_id
1 'polypeptide(L)'
;MMKSKMKLMPLLVSVTLISGCTVLTGSNMSTMGKDVIKQQDADFDLDKMVNVYPLTPRLIDQLRPRPNVARPNMPLESEIANYQYRVGPGDVLNVTVWDHPELTTPAGQYRSSSDTGNWVQPDGTMFYPYIGKVHVVGKTLA
;
A
#
# COMPACT_ATOMS: atom_id res chain seq x y z
N MET A 1 55.89 52.26 55.33
CA MET A 1 54.73 51.36 55.16
C MET A 1 54.62 50.71 53.75
N MET A 2 55.69 50.70 52.93
CA MET A 2 55.62 50.26 51.51
C MET A 2 56.27 48.88 51.22
N LYS A 3 56.91 48.24 52.20
CA LYS A 3 57.62 46.95 52.01
C LYS A 3 56.72 45.71 52.05
N SER A 4 55.55 45.76 52.71
CA SER A 4 54.61 44.64 52.78
C SER A 4 53.80 44.47 51.47
N LYS A 5 53.47 45.58 50.78
CA LYS A 5 52.74 45.54 49.51
C LYS A 5 53.55 44.96 48.34
N MET A 6 54.88 45.10 48.36
CA MET A 6 55.78 44.59 47.30
C MET A 6 56.03 43.07 47.39
N LYS A 7 55.86 42.47 48.58
CA LYS A 7 55.92 41.00 48.77
C LYS A 7 54.61 40.28 48.43
N LEU A 8 53.48 41.01 48.38
CA LEU A 8 52.17 40.45 48.02
C LEU A 8 51.97 40.32 46.50
N MET A 9 52.72 41.10 45.72
CA MET A 9 52.65 41.16 44.26
C MET A 9 53.04 39.84 43.55
N PRO A 10 54.14 39.14 43.91
CA PRO A 10 54.46 37.85 43.29
C PRO A 10 53.47 36.75 43.66
N LEU A 11 52.87 36.81 44.85
CA LEU A 11 51.85 35.84 45.28
C LEU A 11 50.58 35.94 44.42
N LEU A 12 50.13 37.17 44.12
CA LEU A 12 48.94 37.41 43.31
C LEU A 12 49.14 37.00 41.84
N VAL A 13 50.33 37.25 41.29
CA VAL A 13 50.72 36.83 39.93
C VAL A 13 50.79 35.30 39.81
N SER A 14 51.36 34.61 40.80
CA SER A 14 51.39 33.13 40.83
C SER A 14 50.00 32.51 40.93
N VAL A 15 49.06 33.11 41.68
CA VAL A 15 47.68 32.60 41.78
C VAL A 15 46.93 32.73 40.43
N THR A 16 47.17 33.79 39.67
CA THR A 16 46.62 33.93 38.30
C THR A 16 47.23 32.97 37.28
N LEU A 17 48.53 32.65 37.41
CA LEU A 17 49.22 31.72 36.50
C LEU A 17 48.86 30.24 36.74
N ILE A 18 48.44 29.87 37.95
CA ILE A 18 48.07 28.48 38.30
C ILE A 18 46.56 28.22 38.08
N SER A 19 45.79 29.25 37.71
CA SER A 19 44.35 29.13 37.39
C SER A 19 44.14 28.54 35.99
N GLY A 20 44.37 27.23 35.83
CA GLY A 20 44.14 26.46 34.60
C GLY A 20 42.73 25.84 34.48
N CYS A 21 41.72 26.41 35.14
CA CYS A 21 40.37 25.84 35.15
C CYS A 21 39.62 26.12 33.84
N THR A 22 39.06 25.08 33.22
CA THR A 22 38.02 25.23 32.20
C THR A 22 36.71 25.59 32.90
N VAL A 23 36.23 26.82 32.70
CA VAL A 23 35.05 27.38 33.40
C VAL A 23 33.73 26.70 32.96
N LEU A 24 33.74 26.02 31.82
CA LEU A 24 32.59 25.27 31.28
C LEU A 24 32.95 23.79 31.19
N THR A 25 32.50 23.00 32.16
CA THR A 25 32.62 21.54 32.13
C THR A 25 31.43 20.94 31.38
N GLY A 26 31.69 20.36 30.21
CA GLY A 26 30.69 19.73 29.34
C GLY A 26 31.09 19.85 27.86
N SER A 27 30.39 19.15 26.97
CA SER A 27 30.55 19.29 25.52
C SER A 27 29.46 20.20 24.94
N ASN A 28 29.83 21.13 24.08
CA ASN A 28 28.93 21.89 23.22
C ASN A 28 29.34 21.60 21.76
N MET A 29 28.36 21.36 20.89
CA MET A 29 28.59 21.23 19.46
C MET A 29 28.05 22.46 18.75
N SER A 30 28.95 23.40 18.47
CA SER A 30 28.67 24.58 17.65
C SER A 30 29.04 24.31 16.20
N THR A 31 28.28 24.88 15.28
CA THR A 31 28.58 24.89 13.84
C THR A 31 29.57 25.99 13.45
N MET A 32 30.09 26.76 14.42
CA MET A 32 31.07 27.81 14.18
C MET A 32 32.36 27.24 13.54
N GLY A 33 32.77 27.81 12.40
CA GLY A 33 33.96 27.37 11.66
C GLY A 33 33.79 26.04 10.91
N LYS A 34 32.55 25.55 10.73
CA LYS A 34 32.19 24.40 9.90
C LYS A 34 31.46 24.87 8.64
N ASP A 35 31.57 24.09 7.57
CA ASP A 35 30.74 24.28 6.37
C ASP A 35 29.33 23.73 6.63
N VAL A 36 28.33 24.61 6.64
CA VAL A 36 26.93 24.25 6.91
C VAL A 36 26.19 24.18 5.59
N ILE A 37 25.92 22.95 5.14
CA ILE A 37 25.15 22.71 3.91
C ILE A 37 23.68 23.06 4.17
N LYS A 38 23.21 24.16 3.58
CA LYS A 38 21.81 24.57 3.63
C LYS A 38 21.01 23.79 2.60
N GLN A 39 20.03 23.01 3.05
CA GLN A 39 19.02 22.42 2.18
C GLN A 39 18.02 23.51 1.72
N GLN A 40 17.29 23.28 0.63
CA GLN A 40 16.38 24.27 0.05
C GLN A 40 15.27 24.75 1.00
N ASP A 41 14.94 23.92 1.98
CA ASP A 41 13.97 24.18 3.04
C ASP A 41 14.61 24.59 4.37
N ALA A 42 15.93 24.86 4.43
CA ALA A 42 16.64 25.10 5.69
C ALA A 42 16.16 26.32 6.51
N ASP A 43 15.33 27.19 5.91
CA ASP A 43 14.69 28.34 6.58
C ASP A 43 13.18 28.12 6.75
N PHE A 44 12.80 26.90 7.16
CA PHE A 44 11.40 26.57 7.40
C PHE A 44 10.89 27.19 8.70
N ASP A 45 9.70 27.78 8.63
CA ASP A 45 9.00 28.33 9.78
C ASP A 45 8.03 27.27 10.33
N LEU A 46 8.42 26.61 11.42
CA LEU A 46 7.64 25.54 12.03
C LEU A 46 6.24 26.02 12.44
N ASP A 47 6.11 27.29 12.88
CA ASP A 47 4.83 27.85 13.35
C ASP A 47 3.79 27.94 12.23
N LYS A 48 4.24 28.03 10.98
CA LYS A 48 3.36 28.03 9.80
C LYS A 48 3.06 26.62 9.26
N MET A 49 3.81 25.61 9.71
CA MET A 49 3.69 24.23 9.22
C MET A 49 2.87 23.33 10.13
N VAL A 50 2.49 23.81 11.32
CA VAL A 50 1.71 23.05 12.29
C VAL A 50 0.40 23.73 12.62
N ASN A 51 -0.62 22.92 12.85
CA ASN A 51 -1.89 23.37 13.42
C ASN A 51 -2.04 22.76 14.81
N VAL A 52 -2.19 23.61 15.81
CA VAL A 52 -2.40 23.18 17.20
C VAL A 52 -3.90 23.17 17.48
N TYR A 53 -4.45 21.98 17.71
CA TYR A 53 -5.86 21.79 18.06
C TYR A 53 -5.98 21.41 19.55
N PRO A 54 -6.81 22.11 20.34
CA PRO A 54 -7.03 21.75 21.74
C PRO A 54 -7.84 20.45 21.83
N LEU A 55 -7.42 19.54 22.72
CA LEU A 55 -8.09 18.27 22.95
C LEU A 55 -9.39 18.49 23.73
N THR A 56 -10.48 18.73 23.01
CA THR A 56 -11.83 18.94 23.57
C THR A 56 -12.72 17.73 23.30
N PRO A 57 -13.76 17.47 24.13
CA PRO A 57 -14.73 16.41 23.84
C PRO A 57 -15.36 16.52 22.45
N ARG A 58 -15.62 17.76 21.99
CA ARG A 58 -16.13 18.03 20.64
C ARG A 58 -15.16 17.58 19.55
N LEU A 59 -13.85 17.82 19.72
CA LEU A 59 -12.83 17.37 18.77
C LEU A 59 -12.79 15.84 18.70
N ILE A 60 -12.90 15.17 19.86
CA ILE A 60 -12.96 13.70 19.92
C ILE A 60 -14.18 13.16 19.18
N ASP A 61 -15.36 13.76 19.35
CA ASP A 61 -16.58 13.33 18.66
C ASP A 61 -16.48 13.55 17.13
N GLN A 62 -15.83 14.64 16.69
CA GLN A 62 -15.60 14.90 15.26
C GLN A 62 -14.60 13.92 14.62
N LEU A 63 -13.55 13.55 15.35
CA LEU A 63 -12.54 12.62 14.88
C LEU A 63 -12.95 11.16 15.08
N ARG A 64 -14.03 10.88 15.81
CA ARG A 64 -14.51 9.52 16.05
C ARG A 64 -14.92 8.89 14.71
N PRO A 65 -14.28 7.79 14.28
CA PRO A 65 -14.71 7.09 13.08
C PRO A 65 -16.14 6.58 13.29
N ARG A 66 -16.95 6.67 12.23
CA ARG A 66 -18.32 6.16 12.29
C ARG A 66 -18.26 4.65 12.49
N PRO A 67 -19.12 4.07 13.35
CA PRO A 67 -19.16 2.64 13.53
C PRO A 67 -19.54 1.95 12.22
N ASN A 68 -18.84 0.87 11.89
CA ASN A 68 -19.20 0.02 10.77
C ASN A 68 -20.49 -0.73 11.14
N VAL A 69 -21.55 -0.49 10.39
CA VAL A 69 -22.83 -1.18 10.52
C VAL A 69 -23.07 -1.99 9.25
N ALA A 70 -23.73 -3.15 9.38
CA ALA A 70 -24.13 -3.93 8.23
C ALA A 70 -25.07 -3.10 7.34
N ARG A 71 -24.78 -3.08 6.03
CA ARG A 71 -25.59 -2.39 5.03
C ARG A 71 -25.83 -3.33 3.85
N PRO A 72 -27.08 -3.45 3.37
CA PRO A 72 -27.34 -4.21 2.16
C PRO A 72 -26.73 -3.51 0.94
N ASN A 73 -26.26 -4.28 -0.03
CA ASN A 73 -25.72 -3.79 -1.29
C ASN A 73 -26.69 -4.11 -2.43
N MET A 74 -27.75 -3.31 -2.55
CA MET A 74 -28.81 -3.51 -3.56
C MET A 74 -28.27 -3.51 -5.01
N PRO A 75 -27.30 -2.65 -5.40
CA PRO A 75 -26.69 -2.73 -6.74
C PRO A 75 -26.03 -4.09 -7.01
N LEU A 76 -25.26 -4.61 -6.07
CA LEU A 76 -24.62 -5.93 -6.21
C LEU A 76 -25.65 -7.05 -6.32
N GLU A 77 -26.71 -6.99 -5.51
CA GLU A 77 -27.81 -7.97 -5.58
C GLU A 77 -28.44 -7.99 -6.98
N SER A 78 -28.65 -6.80 -7.57
CA SER A 78 -29.15 -6.66 -8.93
C SER A 78 -28.17 -7.19 -9.99
N GLU A 79 -26.86 -6.97 -9.81
CA GLU A 79 -25.84 -7.51 -10.72
C GLU A 79 -25.78 -9.03 -10.67
N ILE A 80 -25.87 -9.63 -9.48
CA ILE A 80 -25.91 -11.09 -9.29
C ILE A 80 -27.18 -11.67 -9.94
N ALA A 81 -28.34 -11.04 -9.72
CA ALA A 81 -29.61 -11.50 -10.30
C ALA A 81 -29.60 -11.47 -11.84
N ASN A 82 -28.87 -10.54 -12.45
CA ASN A 82 -28.77 -10.40 -13.90
C ASN A 82 -27.49 -11.01 -14.49
N TYR A 83 -26.70 -11.72 -13.68
CA TYR A 83 -25.43 -12.28 -14.13
C TYR A 83 -25.65 -13.38 -15.17
N GLN A 84 -24.97 -13.25 -16.31
CA GLN A 84 -24.96 -14.25 -17.37
C GLN A 84 -23.53 -14.54 -17.78
N TYR A 85 -23.17 -15.81 -17.76
CA TYR A 85 -21.88 -16.25 -18.26
C TYR A 85 -21.85 -16.22 -19.79
N ARG A 86 -20.72 -15.77 -20.33
CA ARG A 86 -20.47 -15.74 -21.78
C ARG A 86 -19.25 -16.60 -22.07
N VAL A 87 -19.39 -17.49 -23.05
CA VAL A 87 -18.32 -18.37 -23.49
C VAL A 87 -17.14 -17.56 -24.05
N GLY A 88 -15.93 -17.92 -23.65
CA GLY A 88 -14.67 -17.35 -24.09
C GLY A 88 -13.71 -18.39 -24.71
N PRO A 89 -12.64 -17.93 -25.37
CA PRO A 89 -11.59 -18.83 -25.87
C PRO A 89 -10.93 -19.61 -24.74
N GLY A 90 -10.72 -20.91 -24.94
CA GLY A 90 -10.15 -21.81 -23.93
C GLY A 90 -11.18 -22.50 -23.02
N ASP A 91 -12.45 -22.10 -23.07
CA ASP A 91 -13.51 -22.86 -22.40
C ASP A 91 -13.70 -24.24 -23.06
N VAL A 92 -14.19 -25.20 -22.26
CA VAL A 92 -14.54 -26.54 -22.73
C VAL A 92 -16.04 -26.75 -22.58
N LEU A 93 -16.74 -26.88 -23.71
CA LEU A 93 -18.18 -27.05 -23.76
C LEU A 93 -18.57 -28.53 -23.78
N ASN A 94 -19.36 -28.93 -22.79
CA ASN A 94 -20.00 -30.24 -22.77
C ASN A 94 -21.33 -30.16 -23.52
N VAL A 95 -21.47 -30.95 -24.59
CA VAL A 95 -22.68 -30.95 -25.43
C VAL A 95 -23.34 -32.31 -25.31
N THR A 96 -24.55 -32.34 -24.77
CA THR A 96 -25.34 -33.56 -24.61
C THR A 96 -26.42 -33.63 -25.69
N VAL A 97 -26.40 -34.70 -26.47
CA VAL A 97 -27.41 -35.04 -27.47
C VAL A 97 -28.13 -36.30 -27.02
N TRP A 98 -29.41 -36.13 -26.67
CA TRP A 98 -30.25 -37.24 -26.24
C TRP A 98 -30.38 -38.30 -27.34
N ASP A 99 -30.43 -39.56 -26.92
CA ASP A 99 -30.49 -40.75 -27.77
C ASP A 99 -29.30 -40.94 -28.74
N HIS A 100 -28.26 -40.09 -28.67
CA HIS A 100 -27.02 -40.20 -29.45
C HIS A 100 -25.79 -40.21 -28.51
N PRO A 101 -25.52 -41.33 -27.81
CA PRO A 101 -24.33 -41.47 -26.96
C PRO A 101 -23.01 -41.28 -27.70
N GLU A 102 -22.98 -41.56 -29.01
CA GLU A 102 -21.86 -41.35 -29.92
C GLU A 102 -21.47 -39.87 -30.09
N LEU A 103 -22.40 -38.94 -29.83
CA LEU A 103 -22.15 -37.50 -29.87
C LEU A 103 -22.00 -36.86 -28.49
N THR A 104 -22.56 -37.49 -27.46
CA THR A 104 -22.51 -36.99 -26.07
C THR A 104 -21.20 -37.37 -25.37
N THR A 105 -20.71 -38.60 -25.56
CA THR A 105 -19.49 -39.10 -24.93
C THR A 105 -18.65 -39.89 -25.93
N PRO A 106 -18.05 -39.24 -26.95
CA PRO A 106 -17.31 -39.93 -28.00
C PRO A 106 -16.09 -40.72 -27.48
N ALA A 107 -15.53 -40.31 -26.34
CA ALA A 107 -14.38 -40.96 -25.69
C ALA A 107 -14.76 -41.93 -24.55
N GLY A 108 -16.05 -42.28 -24.42
CA GLY A 108 -16.58 -43.15 -23.37
C GLY A 108 -16.89 -42.44 -22.05
N GLN A 109 -17.60 -43.12 -21.15
CA GLN A 109 -18.16 -42.54 -19.92
C GLN A 109 -17.15 -42.31 -18.79
N TYR A 110 -15.91 -42.80 -18.92
CA TYR A 110 -14.91 -42.80 -17.85
C TYR A 110 -13.97 -41.59 -17.86
N ARG A 111 -14.11 -40.67 -18.82
CA ARG A 111 -13.29 -39.44 -18.89
C ARG A 111 -14.14 -38.22 -18.59
N SER A 112 -13.59 -37.26 -17.85
CA SER A 112 -14.28 -36.02 -17.51
C SER A 112 -14.49 -35.15 -18.75
N SER A 113 -15.57 -34.37 -18.75
CA SER A 113 -15.88 -33.42 -19.83
C SER A 113 -14.81 -32.34 -20.01
N SER A 114 -13.92 -32.12 -19.03
CA SER A 114 -12.75 -31.26 -19.17
C SER A 114 -11.73 -31.79 -20.19
N ASP A 115 -11.63 -33.12 -20.28
CA ASP A 115 -10.57 -33.80 -21.04
C ASP A 115 -11.08 -34.21 -22.43
N THR A 116 -12.40 -34.36 -22.58
CA THR A 116 -13.05 -34.89 -23.79
C THR A 116 -14.13 -33.99 -24.35
N GLY A 117 -14.41 -32.85 -23.71
CA GLY A 117 -15.37 -31.86 -24.20
C GLY A 117 -14.84 -31.05 -25.39
N ASN A 118 -15.70 -30.19 -25.93
CA ASN A 118 -15.37 -29.41 -27.12
C ASN A 118 -14.66 -28.13 -26.71
N TRP A 119 -13.39 -28.00 -27.08
CA TRP A 119 -12.60 -26.81 -26.81
C TRP A 119 -13.04 -25.65 -27.68
N VAL A 120 -13.10 -24.45 -27.09
CA VAL A 120 -13.27 -23.20 -27.84
C VAL A 120 -11.90 -22.73 -28.33
N GLN A 121 -11.71 -22.73 -29.65
CA GLN A 121 -10.48 -22.30 -30.30
C GLN A 121 -10.23 -20.80 -30.07
N PRO A 122 -8.97 -20.32 -30.24
CA PRO A 122 -8.63 -18.90 -30.16
C PRO A 122 -9.38 -18.00 -31.15
N ASP A 123 -9.86 -18.56 -32.27
CA ASP A 123 -10.71 -17.85 -33.25
C ASP A 123 -12.17 -17.70 -32.79
N GLY A 124 -12.49 -18.19 -31.59
CA GLY A 124 -13.79 -18.16 -30.97
C GLY A 124 -14.80 -19.16 -31.53
N THR A 125 -14.33 -20.14 -32.29
CA THR A 125 -15.13 -21.24 -32.80
C THR A 125 -14.94 -22.52 -31.98
N MET A 126 -15.89 -23.45 -32.10
CA MET A 126 -15.73 -24.84 -31.69
C MET A 126 -16.04 -25.75 -32.87
N PHE A 127 -15.39 -26.91 -32.95
CA PHE A 127 -15.79 -27.94 -33.90
C PHE A 127 -16.84 -28.86 -33.26
N TYR A 128 -17.90 -29.18 -34.02
CA TYR A 128 -18.87 -30.18 -33.63
C TYR A 128 -19.18 -31.11 -34.82
N PRO A 129 -19.32 -32.44 -34.61
CA PRO A 129 -19.58 -33.38 -35.70
C PRO A 129 -20.81 -32.98 -36.53
N TYR A 130 -20.76 -33.28 -37.83
CA TYR A 130 -21.78 -32.98 -38.84
C TYR A 130 -22.02 -31.51 -39.19
N ILE A 131 -21.92 -30.59 -38.22
CA ILE A 131 -22.15 -29.15 -38.44
C ILE A 131 -20.85 -28.34 -38.62
N GLY A 132 -19.70 -28.95 -38.35
CA GLY A 132 -18.40 -28.35 -38.57
C GLY A 132 -18.06 -27.28 -37.53
N LYS A 133 -17.48 -26.16 -37.97
CA LYS A 133 -17.07 -25.06 -37.08
C LYS A 133 -18.25 -24.16 -36.75
N VAL A 134 -18.48 -23.92 -35.47
CA VAL A 134 -19.55 -23.07 -34.94
C VAL A 134 -18.94 -21.95 -34.11
N HIS A 135 -19.34 -20.71 -34.37
CA HIS A 135 -18.89 -19.57 -33.56
C HIS A 135 -19.66 -19.51 -32.23
N VAL A 136 -18.95 -19.58 -31.11
CA VAL A 136 -19.54 -19.70 -29.77
C VAL A 136 -19.11 -18.61 -28.79
N VAL A 137 -18.05 -17.87 -29.08
CA VAL A 137 -17.61 -16.77 -28.20
C VAL A 137 -18.69 -15.70 -28.05
N GLY A 138 -18.84 -15.23 -26.81
CA GLY A 138 -19.82 -14.20 -26.44
C GLY A 138 -21.25 -14.71 -26.28
N LYS A 139 -21.53 -15.97 -26.63
CA LYS A 139 -22.84 -16.60 -26.45
C LYS A 139 -23.03 -17.12 -25.02
N THR A 140 -24.29 -17.25 -24.65
CA THR A 140 -24.77 -17.92 -23.43
C THR A 140 -25.00 -19.41 -23.68
N LEU A 141 -25.15 -20.19 -22.61
CA LEU A 141 -25.50 -21.61 -22.70
C LEU A 141 -27.01 -21.87 -22.89
N ALA A 142 -27.82 -20.84 -22.66
CA ALA A 142 -29.27 -20.80 -22.86
C ALA A 142 -29.62 -19.96 -24.09
#